data_AF-A0AAC9ATQ4-F1
#
_entry.id   AF-A0AAC9ATQ4-F1
#
_cell.length_a   1.000
_cell.length_b   1.000
_cell.length_c   1.000
_cell.angle_alpha   90.00
_cell.angle_beta   90.00
_cell.angle_gamma   90.00
#
_symmetry.space_group_name_H-M   'P 1'
#
loop_
_entity.id
_entity.type
_entity.pdbx_description
1 polymer ?
#
loop_
_entity_poly.entity_id
_entity_poly.type
_entity_poly.pdbx_seq_one_letter_code
_entity_poly.pdbx_strand_id
1 'polypeptide(L)'
;MSLGFKRAGIDVLCAFDLMKPAVEAYNRNIGYHAVQADLTNLAFHGPSIAAMKPDIIFGGPPCQDFSPAGARTEGERANHTRVFAMYVCIASPKWFVMENVQRARHSKA
;
A
#
# COMPACT_ATOMS: atom_id res chain seq x y z
N MET A 1 -6.47 1.89 8.00
CA MET A 1 -5.98 3.29 8.02
C MET A 1 -7.06 4.30 7.62
N SER A 2 -7.77 4.13 6.51
CA SER A 2 -8.65 5.17 5.94
C SER A 2 -9.68 5.80 6.89
N LEU A 3 -10.31 5.03 7.79
CA LEU A 3 -11.24 5.60 8.78
C LEU A 3 -10.59 6.65 9.68
N GLY A 4 -9.33 6.45 10.09
CA GLY A 4 -8.58 7.40 10.90
C GLY A 4 -8.26 8.69 10.13
N PHE A 5 -7.78 8.55 8.90
CA PHE A 5 -7.51 9.69 8.01
C PHE A 5 -8.78 10.50 7.72
N LYS A 6 -9.91 9.84 7.43
CA LYS A 6 -11.20 10.52 7.25
C LYS A 6 -11.62 11.29 8.50
N ARG A 7 -11.48 10.70 9.70
CA ARG A 7 -11.77 11.38 10.97
C ARG A 7 -10.84 12.58 11.22
N ALA A 8 -9.64 12.58 10.66
CA ALA A 8 -8.71 13.70 10.70
C ALA A 8 -8.98 14.77 9.61
N GLY A 9 -10.08 14.66 8.85
CA GLY A 9 -10.46 15.61 7.80
C GLY A 9 -9.76 15.40 6.46
N ILE A 10 -9.13 14.23 6.25
CA ILE A 10 -8.46 13.90 4.99
C ILE A 10 -9.43 13.15 4.08
N ASP A 11 -9.58 13.62 2.85
CA ASP A 11 -10.36 12.92 1.84
C ASP A 11 -9.59 11.76 1.23
N VAL A 12 -10.26 10.62 1.07
CA VAL A 12 -9.64 9.38 0.56
C VAL A 12 -10.12 9.16 -0.87
N LEU A 13 -9.25 9.50 -1.81
CA LEU A 13 -9.55 9.44 -3.26
C LEU A 13 -9.74 8.00 -3.76
N CYS A 14 -8.87 7.08 -3.32
CA CYS A 14 -8.87 5.68 -3.75
C CYS A 14 -8.19 4.80 -2.71
N ALA A 15 -8.56 3.52 -2.67
CA ALA A 15 -7.90 2.49 -1.86
C ALA A 15 -7.71 1.22 -2.70
N PHE A 16 -6.68 0.44 -2.38
CA PHE A 16 -6.34 -0.76 -3.14
C PHE A 16 -6.05 -1.92 -2.20
N ASP A 17 -6.56 -3.10 -2.53
CA ASP A 17 -6.24 -4.36 -1.85
C ASP A 17 -6.35 -5.52 -2.83
N LEU A 18 -5.56 -6.58 -2.65
CA LEU A 18 -5.63 -7.78 -3.48
C LEU A 18 -6.86 -8.64 -3.11
N MET A 19 -7.24 -8.62 -1.83
CA MET A 19 -8.30 -9.46 -1.28
C MET A 19 -9.68 -8.86 -1.53
N LYS A 20 -10.45 -9.49 -2.41
CA LYS A 20 -11.85 -9.12 -2.68
C LYS A 20 -12.70 -8.92 -1.41
N PRO A 21 -12.66 -9.80 -0.39
CA PRO A 21 -13.43 -9.58 0.83
C PRO A 21 -13.05 -8.30 1.59
N ALA A 22 -11.77 -7.91 1.55
CA ALA A 22 -11.31 -6.67 2.19
C ALA A 22 -11.84 -5.44 1.46
N VAL A 23 -11.82 -5.45 0.12
CA VAL A 23 -12.39 -4.41 -0.73
C VAL A 23 -13.89 -4.26 -0.50
N GLU A 24 -14.63 -5.37 -0.45
CA GLU A 24 -16.08 -5.36 -0.20
C GLU A 24 -16.41 -4.81 1.19
N ALA A 25 -15.68 -5.25 2.21
CA ALA A 25 -15.83 -4.74 3.57
C ALA A 25 -15.48 -3.24 3.65
N TYR A 26 -14.43 -2.80 2.96
CA TYR A 26 -14.07 -1.39 2.88
C TYR A 26 -15.19 -0.57 2.24
N ASN A 27 -15.65 -0.98 1.06
CA ASN A 27 -16.63 -0.23 0.29
C ASN A 27 -17.96 -0.07 1.03
N ARG A 28 -18.39 -1.10 1.76
CA ARG A 28 -19.60 -1.05 2.60
C ARG A 28 -19.51 -0.10 3.79
N ASN A 29 -18.32 0.11 4.35
CA ASN A 29 -18.15 0.82 5.63
C ASN A 29 -17.48 2.19 5.53
N ILE A 30 -16.60 2.39 4.54
CA ILE A 30 -15.76 3.59 4.40
C ILE A 30 -16.14 4.41 3.17
N GLY A 31 -16.57 3.73 2.09
CA GLY A 31 -17.04 4.35 0.84
C GLY A 31 -16.57 3.60 -0.40
N TYR A 32 -17.29 3.76 -1.51
CA TYR A 32 -17.14 3.01 -2.77
C TYR A 32 -15.96 3.46 -3.64
N HIS A 33 -14.77 3.51 -3.07
CA HIS A 33 -13.52 3.91 -3.75
C HIS A 33 -12.38 2.92 -3.50
N ALA A 34 -12.64 1.74 -2.93
CA ALA A 34 -11.67 0.66 -2.92
C ALA A 34 -11.77 -0.21 -4.19
N VAL A 35 -10.61 -0.52 -4.76
CA VAL A 35 -10.44 -1.31 -5.97
C VAL A 35 -9.65 -2.57 -5.65
N GLN A 36 -10.12 -3.71 -6.16
CA GLN A 36 -9.36 -4.95 -6.10
C GLN A 36 -8.19 -4.89 -7.10
N ALA A 37 -6.95 -4.93 -6.61
CA ALA A 37 -5.76 -4.78 -7.45
C ALA A 37 -4.53 -5.49 -6.87
N ASP A 38 -3.71 -6.05 -7.76
CA ASP A 38 -2.35 -6.51 -7.43
C ASP A 38 -1.35 -5.36 -7.67
N LEU A 39 -0.99 -4.69 -6.59
CA LEU A 39 -0.06 -3.57 -6.61
C LEU A 39 1.39 -3.98 -6.94
N THR A 40 1.72 -5.26 -7.13
CA THR A 40 3.06 -5.64 -7.62
C THR A 40 3.27 -5.23 -9.09
N ASN A 41 2.20 -5.01 -9.86
CA ASN A 41 2.28 -4.53 -11.24
C ASN A 41 2.37 -2.99 -11.30
N LEU A 42 3.57 -2.48 -11.01
CA LEU A 42 3.89 -1.05 -11.02
C LEU A 42 3.62 -0.37 -12.37
N ALA A 43 3.93 -1.05 -13.48
CA ALA A 43 3.74 -0.48 -14.82
C ALA A 43 2.27 -0.23 -15.15
N PHE A 44 1.38 -1.12 -14.68
CA PHE A 44 -0.05 -1.01 -14.91
C PHE A 44 -0.71 0.03 -13.99
N HIS A 45 -0.39 0.02 -12.70
CA HIS A 45 -1.08 0.86 -11.71
C HIS A 45 -0.38 2.21 -11.43
N GLY A 46 0.94 2.29 -11.59
CA GLY A 46 1.73 3.48 -11.27
C GLY A 46 1.24 4.76 -11.99
N PRO A 47 1.06 4.74 -13.33
CA PRO A 47 0.62 5.92 -14.07
C PRO A 47 -0.75 6.44 -13.63
N SER A 48 -1.73 5.57 -13.38
CA SER A 48 -3.07 5.99 -12.95
C SER A 48 -3.07 6.55 -11.53
N ILE A 49 -2.26 5.98 -10.64
CA ILE A 49 -2.08 6.49 -9.28
C ILE A 49 -1.39 7.87 -9.29
N ALA A 50 -0.34 8.04 -10.10
CA ALA A 50 0.33 9.33 -10.25
C ALA A 50 -0.59 10.39 -10.86
N ALA A 51 -1.43 10.02 -11.83
CA ALA A 51 -2.38 10.93 -12.47
C ALA A 51 -3.42 11.51 -11.50
N MET A 52 -3.73 10.80 -10.39
CA MET A 52 -4.59 11.32 -9.32
C MET A 52 -3.94 12.45 -8.50
N LYS A 53 -2.61 12.63 -8.60
CA LYS A 53 -1.83 13.64 -7.86
C LYS A 53 -2.14 13.64 -6.35
N PRO A 54 -2.01 12.51 -5.64
CA PRO A 54 -2.34 12.45 -4.22
C PRO A 54 -1.37 13.32 -3.40
N ASP A 55 -1.90 14.07 -2.42
CA ASP A 55 -1.05 14.77 -1.45
C ASP A 55 -0.40 13.80 -0.45
N ILE A 56 -1.04 12.65 -0.19
CA ILE A 56 -0.62 11.66 0.79
C ILE A 56 -0.78 10.24 0.22
N ILE A 57 0.24 9.39 0.40
CA ILE A 57 0.12 7.93 0.22
C ILE A 57 0.28 7.25 1.58
N PHE A 58 -0.69 6.43 1.99
CA PHE A 58 -0.60 5.69 3.25
C PHE A 58 -0.94 4.20 3.04
N GLY A 59 -0.25 3.32 3.78
CA GLY A 59 -0.44 1.88 3.63
C GLY A 59 0.45 1.06 4.55
N GLY A 60 0.13 -0.23 4.66
CA GLY A 60 0.90 -1.20 5.44
C GLY A 60 1.30 -2.37 4.54
N PRO A 61 2.41 -2.28 3.79
CA PRO A 61 2.85 -3.37 2.94
C PRO A 61 3.12 -4.64 3.77
N PRO A 62 2.75 -5.84 3.29
CA PRO A 62 2.87 -7.06 4.08
C PRO A 62 4.29 -7.34 4.57
N CYS A 63 4.37 -7.75 5.83
CA CYS A 63 5.56 -8.01 6.64
C CYS A 63 6.33 -9.30 6.26
N GLN A 64 6.08 -9.90 5.08
CA GLN A 64 6.63 -11.22 4.73
C GLN A 64 8.17 -11.27 4.68
N ASP A 65 8.84 -10.11 4.64
CA ASP A 65 10.29 -9.97 4.72
C ASP A 65 10.88 -10.19 6.14
N PHE A 66 10.04 -10.24 7.19
CA PHE A 66 10.49 -10.18 8.59
C PHE A 66 10.15 -11.44 9.42
N SER A 67 9.69 -12.52 8.76
CA SER A 67 9.43 -13.82 9.39
C SER A 67 10.65 -14.76 9.27
N PRO A 68 11.11 -15.42 10.35
CA PRO A 68 12.22 -16.38 10.30
C PRO A 68 11.95 -17.66 9.49
N ALA A 69 10.69 -17.94 9.13
CA ALA A 69 10.23 -19.27 8.72
C ALA A 69 10.11 -19.49 7.19
N GLY A 70 10.71 -18.66 6.34
CA GLY A 70 10.59 -18.79 4.88
C GLY A 70 11.93 -18.79 4.18
N ALA A 71 12.22 -19.84 3.42
CA ALA A 71 13.36 -19.90 2.50
C ALA A 71 13.37 -18.64 1.62
N ARG A 72 14.49 -17.92 1.62
CA ARG A 72 14.73 -16.79 0.73
C ARG A 72 14.94 -17.33 -0.68
N THR A 73 13.88 -17.36 -1.49
CA THR A 73 14.04 -17.44 -2.95
C THR A 73 14.39 -16.04 -3.46
N GLU A 74 15.66 -15.87 -3.80
CA GLU A 74 16.19 -14.68 -4.45
C GLU A 74 15.54 -14.55 -5.84
N GLY A 75 14.60 -13.61 -5.98
CA GLY A 75 14.05 -13.21 -7.29
C GLY A 75 12.53 -13.23 -7.46
N GLU A 76 11.75 -13.99 -6.69
CA GLU A 76 10.32 -14.19 -7.02
C GLU A 76 9.30 -13.42 -6.17
N ARG A 77 9.69 -12.91 -5.00
CA ARG A 77 8.79 -12.09 -4.17
C ARG A 77 9.21 -10.64 -4.29
N ALA A 78 8.42 -9.85 -5.01
CA ALA A 78 8.51 -8.40 -4.97
C ALA A 78 8.42 -7.98 -3.50
N ASN A 79 9.49 -7.37 -2.99
CA ASN A 79 9.50 -6.84 -1.64
C ASN A 79 8.39 -5.78 -1.56
N HIS A 80 7.29 -6.08 -0.86
CA HIS A 80 6.12 -5.20 -0.85
C HIS A 80 6.45 -3.82 -0.26
N THR A 81 7.46 -3.73 0.60
CA THR A 81 8.01 -2.45 1.09
C THR A 81 8.63 -1.64 -0.05
N ARG A 82 9.42 -2.28 -0.92
CA ARG A 82 9.97 -1.63 -2.13
C ARG A 82 8.87 -1.23 -3.10
N VAL A 83 7.87 -2.08 -3.32
CA VAL A 83 6.71 -1.74 -4.16
C VAL A 83 5.99 -0.50 -3.63
N PHE A 84 5.73 -0.44 -2.32
CA PHE A 84 5.16 0.76 -1.69
C PHE A 84 6.04 2.00 -1.91
N ALA A 85 7.35 1.89 -1.68
CA ALA A 85 8.29 2.98 -1.93
C ALA A 85 8.30 3.44 -3.39
N MET A 86 8.19 2.51 -4.35
CA MET A 86 8.09 2.83 -5.78
C MET A 86 6.83 3.63 -6.09
N TYR A 87 5.66 3.33 -5.50
CA TYR A 87 4.48 4.17 -5.67
C TYR A 87 4.65 5.58 -5.10
N VAL A 88 5.33 5.71 -3.96
CA VAL A 88 5.70 7.02 -3.40
C VAL A 88 6.60 7.78 -4.39
N CYS A 89 7.63 7.14 -4.96
CA CYS A 89 8.50 7.77 -5.95
C CYS A 89 7.76 8.14 -7.25
N ILE A 90 6.88 7.27 -7.75
CA ILE A 90 6.13 7.46 -9.00
C ILE A 90 5.12 8.61 -8.86
N ALA A 91 4.38 8.66 -7.75
CA ALA A 91 3.34 9.67 -7.54
C ALA A 91 3.88 10.97 -6.92
N SER A 92 5.07 10.93 -6.30
CA SER A 92 5.73 12.07 -5.66
C SER A 92 4.80 12.88 -4.73
N PRO A 93 4.10 12.25 -3.77
CA PRO A 93 3.21 12.96 -2.85
C PRO A 93 4.01 13.84 -1.87
N LYS A 94 3.33 14.80 -1.22
CA LYS A 94 3.96 15.63 -0.17
C LYS A 94 4.28 14.83 1.08
N TRP A 95 3.45 13.83 1.39
CA TRP A 95 3.57 13.01 2.58
C TRP A 95 3.36 11.53 2.26
N PHE A 96 3.96 10.66 3.07
CA PHE A 96 3.58 9.26 3.11
C PHE A 96 3.55 8.74 4.54
N VAL A 97 2.71 7.73 4.80
CA VAL A 97 2.67 7.00 6.07
C VAL A 97 2.73 5.51 5.79
N MET A 98 3.79 4.86 6.26
CA MET A 98 3.96 3.42 6.13
C MET A 98 3.87 2.76 7.51
N GLU A 99 2.88 1.91 7.70
CA GLU A 99 2.76 1.07 8.91
C GLU A 99 3.49 -0.26 8.69
N ASN A 100 4.20 -0.73 9.71
CA ASN A 100 4.87 -2.03 9.70
C ASN A 100 5.17 -2.50 11.13
N VAL A 101 5.57 -3.76 11.29
CA VAL A 101 5.91 -4.34 12.59
C VAL A 101 7.27 -3.84 13.10
N GLN A 102 7.52 -3.97 14.41
CA GLN A 102 8.77 -3.55 15.05
C GLN A 102 10.04 -4.12 14.39
N ARG A 103 10.01 -5.37 13.91
CA ARG A 103 11.15 -6.01 13.24
C ARG A 103 11.57 -5.34 11.94
N ALA A 104 10.64 -4.64 11.26
CA ALA A 104 10.95 -3.92 10.02
C ALA A 104 12.07 -2.90 10.21
N ARG A 105 12.17 -2.30 11.41
CA ARG A 105 13.23 -1.35 11.78
C ARG A 105 14.65 -1.91 11.65
N HIS A 106 14.82 -3.21 11.82
CA HIS A 106 16.13 -3.87 11.80
C HIS A 106 16.42 -4.58 10.47
N SER A 107 15.56 -4.39 9.48
CA SER A 107 15.73 -5.00 8.17
C SER A 107 16.83 -4.33 7.35
N LYS A 108 17.45 -5.11 6.46
CA LYS A 108 18.38 -4.62 5.42
C LYS A 108 17.72 -4.50 4.04
N ALA A 109 16.39 -4.68 3.98
CA ALA A 109 15.59 -4.67 2.76
C ALA A 109 15.60 -3.32 2.05
#